data_AF-B8GHL3-F1
#
_entry.id   AF-B8GHL3-F1
#
_cell.length_a   1.000
_cell.length_b   1.000
_cell.length_c   1.000
_cell.angle_alpha   90.00
_cell.angle_beta   90.00
_cell.angle_gamma   90.00
#
_symmetry.space_group_name_H-M   'P 1'
#
loop_
_entity.id
_entity.type
_entity.pdbx_description
1 polymer ?
#
loop_
_entity_poly.entity_id
_entity_poly.type
_entity_poly.pdbx_seq_one_letter_code
_entity_poly.pdbx_strand_id
1 'polypeptide(L)'
;MPDFSKPFSGNIPNRMLTPEELIRALRLDLAAEEEATFLYMAHAEATDNPLAKKVLLDIANEERVHVGELSHLIQLLAGDEDTYMARGAAEVDAMAAGTPGVVSAPAVAPPVPAGTPAPAPVQPKTIGSLKI
;
A
#
# COMPACT_ATOMS: atom_id res chain seq x y z
N MET A 1 1.06 9.50 -10.71
CA MET A 1 0.49 9.43 -12.09
C MET A 1 1.50 9.17 -13.21
N PRO A 2 1.15 8.33 -14.19
CA PRO A 2 1.93 8.14 -15.41
C PRO A 2 1.93 9.41 -16.30
N ASP A 3 3.12 9.92 -16.62
CA ASP A 3 3.31 10.98 -17.61
C ASP A 3 3.61 10.37 -18.98
N PHE A 4 2.56 10.07 -19.73
CA PHE A 4 2.67 9.50 -21.08
C PHE A 4 3.30 10.45 -22.10
N SER A 5 3.41 11.75 -21.80
CA SER A 5 4.04 12.72 -22.70
C SER A 5 5.57 12.68 -22.65
N LYS A 6 6.14 12.03 -21.62
CA LYS A 6 7.59 11.92 -21.39
C LYS A 6 8.05 10.47 -21.59
N PRO A 7 8.52 10.09 -22.79
CA PRO A 7 8.88 8.70 -23.11
C PRO A 7 10.10 8.14 -22.33
N PHE A 8 10.83 9.03 -21.64
CA PHE A 8 12.05 8.69 -20.88
C PHE A 8 11.88 9.00 -19.37
N SER A 9 10.65 8.94 -18.85
CA SER A 9 10.37 9.20 -17.43
C SER A 9 11.02 8.19 -16.48
N GLY A 10 11.28 6.96 -16.94
CA GLY A 10 11.95 5.89 -16.17
C GLY A 10 13.45 5.75 -16.42
N ASN A 11 14.12 6.72 -17.04
CA ASN A 11 15.56 6.64 -17.24
C ASN A 11 16.30 6.62 -15.89
N ILE A 12 17.20 5.64 -15.73
CA ILE A 12 18.04 5.52 -14.54
C ILE A 12 19.18 6.54 -14.64
N PRO A 13 19.38 7.42 -13.65
CA PRO A 13 20.50 8.36 -13.64
C PRO A 13 21.85 7.62 -13.53
N ASN A 14 22.93 8.28 -13.95
CA ASN A 14 24.29 7.72 -13.91
C ASN A 14 24.91 7.64 -12.49
N ARG A 15 24.13 7.93 -11.45
CA ARG A 15 24.48 7.77 -10.04
C ARG A 15 23.29 7.24 -9.27
N MET A 16 23.55 6.58 -8.14
CA MET A 16 22.51 6.18 -7.21
C MET A 16 21.97 7.38 -6.42
N LEU A 17 20.78 7.23 -5.85
CA LEU A 17 20.24 8.18 -4.89
C LEU A 17 21.12 8.21 -3.63
N THR A 18 21.31 9.38 -3.04
CA THR A 18 21.81 9.46 -1.66
C THR A 18 20.76 8.92 -0.68
N PRO A 19 21.12 8.59 0.57
CA PRO A 19 20.13 8.16 1.57
C PRO A 19 18.94 9.13 1.71
N GLU A 20 19.20 10.44 1.72
CA GLU A 20 18.16 11.47 1.85
C GLU A 20 17.32 11.64 0.58
N GLU A 21 17.90 11.38 -0.60
CA GLU A 21 17.15 11.33 -1.85
C GLU A 21 16.26 10.09 -1.93
N LEU A 22 16.74 8.94 -1.45
CA LEU A 22 15.95 7.70 -1.39
C LEU A 22 14.75 7.88 -0.48
N ILE A 23 14.92 8.43 0.73
CA ILE A 23 13.80 8.69 1.65
C ILE A 23 12.76 9.63 0.99
N ARG A 24 13.21 10.66 0.27
CA ARG A 24 12.29 11.55 -0.47
C ARG A 24 11.59 10.85 -1.62
N ALA A 25 12.26 9.95 -2.33
CA ALA A 25 11.65 9.15 -3.38
C ALA A 25 10.58 8.20 -2.80
N LEU A 26 10.87 7.53 -1.69
CA LEU A 26 9.90 6.66 -1.00
C LEU A 26 8.65 7.42 -0.53
N ARG A 27 8.79 8.70 -0.14
CA ARG A 27 7.62 9.55 0.18
C ARG A 27 6.77 9.86 -1.05
N LEU A 28 7.37 9.95 -2.24
CA LEU A 28 6.62 10.07 -3.50
C LEU A 28 5.92 8.75 -3.83
N ASP A 29 6.58 7.61 -3.62
CA ASP A 29 5.98 6.30 -3.82
C ASP A 29 4.78 6.13 -2.86
N LEU A 30 4.93 6.47 -1.58
CA LEU A 30 3.85 6.45 -0.59
C LEU A 30 2.65 7.32 -1.01
N ALA A 31 2.92 8.53 -1.51
CA ALA A 31 1.87 9.42 -2.01
C ALA A 31 1.17 8.85 -3.27
N ALA A 32 1.88 8.08 -4.09
CA ALA A 32 1.30 7.43 -5.25
C ALA A 32 0.32 6.32 -4.86
N GLU A 33 0.58 5.59 -3.78
CA GLU A 33 -0.35 4.55 -3.28
C GLU A 33 -1.62 5.16 -2.67
N GLU A 34 -1.52 6.31 -1.98
CA GLU A 34 -2.70 7.06 -1.51
C GLU A 34 -3.52 7.62 -2.70
N GLU A 35 -2.85 8.13 -3.75
CA GLU A 35 -3.50 8.54 -5.00
C GLU A 35 -4.22 7.34 -5.67
N ALA A 36 -3.57 6.18 -5.74
CA ALA A 36 -4.15 4.97 -6.33
C ALA A 36 -5.39 4.50 -5.54
N THR A 37 -5.28 4.46 -4.20
CA THR A 37 -6.40 4.15 -3.30
C THR A 37 -7.60 5.06 -3.59
N PHE A 38 -7.36 6.38 -3.64
CA PHE A 38 -8.40 7.36 -3.96
C PHE A 38 -9.04 7.10 -5.33
N LEU A 39 -8.23 6.93 -6.38
CA LEU A 39 -8.74 6.75 -7.75
C LEU A 39 -9.59 5.49 -7.87
N TYR A 40 -9.13 4.36 -7.32
CA TYR A 40 -9.86 3.10 -7.42
C TYR A 40 -11.16 3.11 -6.61
N MET A 41 -11.15 3.69 -5.40
CA MET A 41 -12.39 3.86 -4.63
C MET A 41 -13.40 4.76 -5.35
N ALA A 42 -12.96 5.92 -5.86
CA ALA A 42 -13.83 6.83 -6.59
C ALA A 42 -14.45 6.18 -7.84
N HIS A 43 -13.66 5.42 -8.60
CA HIS A 43 -14.16 4.69 -9.77
C HIS A 43 -15.11 3.55 -9.38
N ALA A 44 -14.84 2.86 -8.27
CA ALA A 44 -15.74 1.82 -7.76
C ALA A 44 -17.10 2.41 -7.37
N GLU A 45 -17.13 3.59 -6.75
CA GLU A 45 -18.36 4.32 -6.42
C GLU A 45 -19.09 4.82 -7.68
N ALA A 46 -18.34 5.23 -8.71
CA ALA A 46 -18.87 5.79 -9.96
C ALA A 46 -19.32 4.74 -11.00
N THR A 47 -19.25 3.44 -10.70
CA THR A 47 -19.67 2.37 -11.63
C THR A 47 -20.81 1.50 -11.08
N ASP A 48 -21.70 1.09 -11.97
CA ASP A 48 -22.75 0.10 -11.74
C ASP A 48 -22.33 -1.32 -12.17
N ASN A 49 -21.19 -1.48 -12.85
CA ASN A 49 -20.69 -2.79 -13.25
C ASN A 49 -20.20 -3.58 -12.01
N PRO A 50 -20.82 -4.74 -11.70
CA PRO A 50 -20.55 -5.46 -10.46
C PRO A 50 -19.14 -6.06 -10.41
N LEU A 51 -18.59 -6.49 -11.56
CA LEU A 51 -17.25 -7.04 -11.63
C LEU A 51 -16.20 -5.95 -11.44
N ALA A 52 -16.36 -4.80 -12.12
CA ALA A 52 -15.44 -3.68 -11.99
C ALA A 52 -15.37 -3.17 -10.54
N LYS A 53 -16.53 -2.97 -9.89
CA LYS A 53 -16.60 -2.56 -8.49
C LYS A 53 -15.85 -3.51 -7.57
N LYS A 54 -16.03 -4.83 -7.73
CA LYS A 54 -15.33 -5.82 -6.92
C LYS A 54 -13.82 -5.74 -7.09
N VAL A 55 -13.34 -5.70 -8.33
CA VAL A 55 -11.89 -5.66 -8.62
C VAL A 55 -11.26 -4.36 -8.13
N LEU A 56 -11.90 -3.21 -8.37
CA LEU A 56 -11.38 -1.91 -7.95
C LEU A 56 -11.29 -1.79 -6.42
N LEU A 57 -12.27 -2.30 -5.68
CA LEU A 57 -12.22 -2.32 -4.22
C LEU A 57 -11.16 -3.26 -3.67
N ASP A 58 -10.90 -4.38 -4.35
CA ASP A 58 -9.84 -5.32 -3.98
C ASP A 58 -8.47 -4.65 -4.12
N ILE A 59 -8.20 -4.08 -5.31
CA ILE A 59 -6.97 -3.32 -5.60
C ILE A 59 -6.80 -2.16 -4.61
N ALA A 60 -7.84 -1.34 -4.38
CA ALA A 60 -7.76 -0.22 -3.44
C ALA A 60 -7.38 -0.65 -2.01
N ASN A 61 -7.76 -1.86 -1.58
CA ASN A 61 -7.35 -2.37 -0.27
C ASN A 61 -5.92 -2.94 -0.29
N GLU A 62 -5.44 -3.47 -1.41
CA GLU A 62 -4.03 -3.84 -1.59
C GLU A 62 -3.12 -2.61 -1.54
N GLU A 63 -3.49 -1.48 -2.15
CA GLU A 63 -2.67 -0.26 -2.09
C GLU A 63 -2.51 0.26 -0.65
N ARG A 64 -3.51 0.05 0.21
CA ARG A 64 -3.40 0.39 1.65
C ARG A 64 -2.39 -0.50 2.39
N VAL A 65 -2.14 -1.72 1.90
CA VAL A 65 -1.03 -2.56 2.40
C VAL A 65 0.30 -1.99 1.93
N HIS A 66 0.42 -1.58 0.66
CA HIS A 66 1.62 -0.93 0.13
C HIS A 66 1.96 0.37 0.86
N VAL A 67 0.95 1.19 1.21
CA VAL A 67 1.12 2.36 2.12
C VAL A 67 1.81 1.95 3.41
N GLY A 68 1.41 0.82 4.01
CA GLY A 68 2.02 0.28 5.22
C GLY A 68 3.48 -0.16 5.02
N GLU A 69 3.77 -0.85 3.92
CA GLU A 69 5.14 -1.29 3.57
C GLU A 69 6.10 -0.11 3.38
N LEU A 70 5.68 0.88 2.59
CA LEU A 70 6.47 2.07 2.30
C LEU A 70 6.66 2.94 3.54
N SER A 71 5.59 3.13 4.32
CA SER A 71 5.66 3.86 5.60
C SER A 71 6.66 3.21 6.55
N HIS A 72 6.64 1.88 6.68
CA HIS A 72 7.57 1.17 7.55
C HIS A 72 9.02 1.26 7.06
N LEU A 73 9.25 1.18 5.75
CA LEU A 73 10.59 1.36 5.19
C LEU A 73 11.13 2.78 5.44
N ILE A 74 10.30 3.82 5.31
CA ILE A 74 10.68 5.20 5.62
C ILE A 74 11.08 5.33 7.10
N GLN A 75 10.31 4.75 8.03
CA GLN A 75 10.64 4.77 9.46
C GLN A 75 12.04 4.19 9.72
N LEU A 76 12.32 3.02 9.16
CA LEU A 76 13.61 2.35 9.33
C LEU A 76 14.79 3.15 8.76
N LEU A 77 14.59 3.84 7.63
CA LEU A 77 15.66 4.57 6.96
C LEU A 77 15.87 6.00 7.48
N ALA A 78 14.81 6.69 7.89
CA ALA A 78 14.88 8.07 8.38
C ALA A 78 15.36 8.16 9.84
N GLY A 79 14.99 7.18 10.68
CA GLY A 79 15.41 7.09 12.07
C GLY A 79 14.76 8.09 13.04
N ASP A 80 14.05 9.10 12.54
CA ASP A 80 13.31 10.09 13.34
C ASP A 80 11.80 10.14 13.05
N GLU A 81 11.35 9.48 11.98
CA GLU A 81 9.95 9.48 11.51
C GLU A 81 8.96 9.07 12.61
N ASP A 82 9.28 8.03 13.39
CA ASP A 82 8.44 7.53 14.48
C ASP A 82 8.14 8.59 15.55
N THR A 83 9.08 9.49 15.82
CA THR A 83 8.90 10.56 16.81
C THR A 83 7.83 11.55 16.33
N TYR A 84 7.89 11.93 15.06
CA TYR A 84 6.91 12.85 14.47
C TYR A 84 5.54 12.20 14.31
N MET A 85 5.50 10.94 13.87
CA MET A 85 4.24 10.18 13.72
C MET A 85 3.54 9.99 15.07
N ALA A 86 4.27 9.62 16.13
CA ALA A 86 3.71 9.48 17.47
C ALA A 86 3.18 10.82 18.01
N ARG A 87 3.90 11.91 17.77
CA ARG A 87 3.44 13.27 18.14
C ARG A 87 2.16 13.64 17.39
N GLY A 88 2.10 13.42 16.07
CA GLY A 88 0.91 13.72 15.27
C GLY A 88 -0.31 12.93 15.72
N ALA A 89 -0.14 11.64 16.02
CA ALA A 89 -1.20 10.81 16.58
C ALA A 89 -1.72 11.37 17.92
N ALA A 90 -0.82 11.72 18.84
CA ALA A 90 -1.20 12.30 20.13
C ALA A 90 -1.93 13.66 19.99
N GLU A 91 -1.54 14.48 19.01
CA GLU A 91 -2.24 15.72 18.69
C GLU A 91 -3.69 15.45 18.25
N VAL A 92 -3.94 14.44 17.41
CA VAL A 92 -5.30 14.04 16.99
C VAL A 92 -6.10 13.44 18.15
N ASP A 93 -5.49 12.58 18.96
CA ASP A 93 -6.14 11.97 20.13
C ASP A 93 -6.65 13.02 21.13
N ALA A 94 -5.84 14.07 21.36
CA ALA A 94 -6.23 15.18 22.22
C ALA A 94 -7.45 15.94 21.66
N MET A 95 -7.53 16.13 20.34
CA MET A 95 -8.69 16.77 19.69
C MET A 95 -9.92 15.85 19.72
N ALA A 96 -9.73 14.55 19.50
CA ALA A 96 -10.80 13.55 19.52
C ALA A 96 -11.48 13.46 20.89
N ALA A 97 -10.70 13.48 21.99
CA ALA A 97 -11.24 13.44 23.35
C ALA A 97 -12.19 14.60 23.68
N GLY A 98 -12.01 15.75 23.01
CA GLY A 98 -12.88 16.92 23.14
C GLY A 98 -14.07 16.94 22.17
N THR A 99 -14.17 15.98 21.24
CA THR A 99 -15.15 16.01 20.14
C THR A 99 -16.27 14.98 20.36
N PRO A 100 -17.53 15.42 20.58
CA PRO A 100 -18.66 14.50 20.76
C PRO A 100 -18.86 13.59 19.54
N GLY A 101 -19.07 12.29 19.79
CA GLY A 101 -19.34 11.31 18.74
C GLY A 101 -18.10 10.67 18.09
N VAL A 102 -16.89 11.12 18.45
CA VAL A 102 -15.64 10.43 18.05
C VAL A 102 -15.34 9.34 19.06
N VAL A 103 -15.43 8.08 18.64
CA VAL A 103 -14.94 6.92 19.40
C VAL A 103 -13.54 6.57 18.91
N SER A 104 -12.56 6.52 19.81
CA SER A 104 -11.22 6.00 19.49
C SER A 104 -11.36 4.56 18.99
N ALA A 105 -10.76 4.27 17.83
CA ALA A 105 -10.80 2.92 17.27
C ALA A 105 -10.04 1.95 18.19
N PRO A 106 -10.52 0.71 18.40
CA PRO A 106 -9.75 -0.30 19.11
C PRO A 106 -8.45 -0.60 18.35
N ALA A 107 -7.39 -0.95 19.08
CA ALA A 107 -6.12 -1.35 18.48
C ALA A 107 -6.36 -2.48 17.46
N VAL A 108 -6.14 -2.19 16.17
CA VAL A 108 -6.34 -3.15 15.08
C VAL A 108 -5.21 -4.18 15.17
N ALA A 109 -5.56 -5.47 15.17
CA ALA A 109 -4.59 -6.56 15.08
C ALA A 109 -3.75 -6.41 13.79
N PRO A 110 -2.46 -6.81 13.80
CA PRO A 110 -1.62 -6.67 12.62
C PRO A 110 -2.26 -7.34 11.40
N PRO A 111 -2.15 -6.73 10.20
CA PRO A 111 -2.72 -7.31 8.99
C PRO A 111 -2.15 -8.71 8.74
N VAL A 112 -3.01 -9.61 8.29
CA VAL A 112 -2.58 -10.92 7.76
C VAL A 112 -1.74 -10.62 6.51
N PRO A 113 -0.51 -11.14 6.38
CA PRO A 113 0.34 -10.85 5.24
C PRO A 113 -0.38 -11.19 3.94
N ALA A 114 -0.38 -10.25 3.00
CA ALA A 114 -0.83 -10.49 1.64
C ALA A 114 0.02 -11.62 1.05
N GLY A 115 -0.63 -12.71 0.65
CA GLY A 115 0.03 -13.83 -0.01
C GLY A 115 0.17 -15.12 0.79
N THR A 116 -0.87 -15.58 1.47
CA THR A 116 -1.04 -17.05 1.52
C THR A 116 -1.61 -17.48 0.17
N PRO A 117 -0.83 -18.08 -0.74
CA PRO A 117 -1.39 -18.54 -2.00
C PRO A 117 -2.40 -19.63 -1.67
N ALA A 118 -3.56 -19.63 -2.35
CA ALA A 118 -4.41 -20.80 -2.34
C ALA A 118 -3.55 -22.02 -2.74
N PRO A 119 -3.68 -23.18 -2.05
CA PRO A 119 -2.89 -24.35 -2.39
C PRO A 119 -3.09 -24.68 -3.87
N ALA A 120 -1.98 -24.84 -4.60
CA ALA A 120 -2.00 -25.14 -6.02
C ALA A 120 -2.89 -26.37 -6.27
N PRO A 121 -3.70 -26.38 -7.35
CA PRO A 121 -4.51 -27.54 -7.67
C PRO A 121 -3.59 -28.74 -7.87
N VAL A 122 -3.81 -29.79 -7.06
CA VAL A 122 -3.08 -31.06 -7.16
C VAL A 122 -3.43 -31.66 -8.51
N GLN A 123 -2.52 -31.56 -9.47
CA GLN A 123 -2.62 -32.26 -10.74
C GLN A 123 -2.67 -33.77 -10.45
N PRO A 124 -3.69 -34.52 -10.93
CA PRO A 124 -3.73 -35.95 -10.73
C PRO A 124 -2.53 -36.58 -11.45
N LYS A 125 -1.70 -37.32 -10.71
CA LYS A 125 -0.58 -38.05 -11.27
C LYS A 125 -1.11 -39.09 -12.25
N THR A 126 -0.87 -38.89 -13.54
CA THR A 126 -1.13 -39.90 -14.56
C THR A 126 -0.02 -40.96 -14.52
N ILE A 127 -0.39 -42.22 -14.79
CA ILE A 127 0.42 -43.44 -14.60
C ILE A 127 1.70 -43.49 -15.48
N GLY A 128 1.96 -42.50 -16.33
CA GLY A 128 3.04 -42.53 -17.32
C GLY A 128 4.45 -42.12 -16.84
N SER A 129 4.66 -41.78 -15.56
CA SER A 129 5.94 -41.18 -15.11
C SER A 129 6.93 -42.14 -14.41
N LEU A 130 6.63 -43.43 -14.34
CA LEU A 130 7.58 -44.41 -13.78
C LEU A 130 8.52 -44.91 -14.89
N LYS A 131 9.73 -44.36 -14.94
CA LYS A 131 10.86 -45.03 -15.58
C LYS A 131 11.25 -46.23 -14.69
N ILE A 132 11.15 -47.43 -15.24
CA ILE A 132 11.80 -48.65 -14.74
C ILE A 132 13.28 -48.57 -15.11
#